data_AF-A0A914DM85-F1
#
_entry.id   AF-A0A914DM85-F1
#
_cell.length_a   1.000
_cell.length_b   1.000
_cell.length_c   1.000
_cell.angle_alpha   90.00
_cell.angle_beta   90.00
_cell.angle_gamma   90.00
#
_symmetry.space_group_name_H-M   'P 1'
#
loop_
_entity.id
_entity.type
_entity.pdbx_description
1 polymer ?
#
loop_
_entity_poly.entity_id
_entity_poly.type
_entity_poly.pdbx_seq_one_letter_code
_entity_poly.pdbx_strand_id
1 'polypeptide(L)'
;MVIFSFLGYLAVERNEEITKILKHDPWYLAFTVYPGVISYMDWGFLWSALFFAMLVLSAIDAEFAWLEMIASSLMNSFGRKEKRLENRLLAAMCIIFFICGIPLCTRVGVFSIIDIGK
;
A
#
# COMPACT_ATOMS: atom_id res chain seq x y z
N MET A 1 12.02 -4.76 -9.10
CA MET A 1 13.44 -5.16 -9.25
C MET A 1 14.30 -4.76 -8.07
N VAL A 2 14.28 -3.51 -7.61
CA VAL A 2 15.12 -3.04 -6.48
C VAL A 2 14.96 -3.90 -5.22
N ILE A 3 13.72 -4.24 -4.84
CA ILE A 3 13.39 -5.05 -3.65
C ILE A 3 14.05 -6.45 -3.70
N PHE A 4 14.11 -7.08 -4.87
CA PHE A 4 14.72 -8.41 -5.04
C PHE A 4 16.26 -8.36 -5.07
N SER A 5 16.85 -7.28 -5.59
CA SER A 5 18.31 -7.06 -5.54
C SER A 5 18.80 -6.82 -4.10
N PHE A 6 18.07 -6.06 -3.30
CA PHE A 6 18.36 -5.88 -1.88
C PHE A 6 18.20 -7.18 -1.08
N LEU A 7 17.13 -7.96 -1.36
CA LEU A 7 16.91 -9.24 -0.70
C LEU A 7 17.99 -10.28 -1.04
N GLY A 8 18.45 -10.30 -2.29
CA GLY A 8 19.54 -11.18 -2.75
C GLY A 8 20.87 -10.83 -2.10
N TYR A 9 21.19 -9.52 -1.97
CA TYR A 9 22.38 -9.06 -1.26
C TYR A 9 22.34 -9.47 0.23
N LEU A 10 21.20 -9.27 0.90
CA LEU A 10 21.00 -9.64 2.30
C LEU A 10 21.03 -11.16 2.55
N ALA A 11 20.53 -11.97 1.62
CA ALA A 11 20.61 -13.43 1.71
C ALA A 11 22.05 -13.96 1.65
N VAL A 12 22.90 -13.31 0.84
CA VAL A 12 24.33 -13.62 0.75
C VAL A 12 25.08 -13.19 2.01
N GLU A 13 24.78 -12.00 2.56
CA GLU A 13 25.39 -11.49 3.79
C GLU A 13 25.01 -12.35 5.02
N ARG A 14 23.77 -12.85 5.09
CA ARG A 14 23.20 -13.53 6.26
C ARG A 14 23.21 -15.06 6.19
N ASN A 15 23.72 -15.65 5.10
CA ASN A 15 23.73 -17.11 4.86
C ASN A 15 22.34 -17.79 5.00
N GLU A 16 21.26 -17.07 4.71
CA GLU A 16 19.89 -17.61 4.75
C GLU A 16 19.31 -17.74 3.35
N GLU A 17 18.66 -18.88 3.05
CA GLU A 17 17.99 -19.09 1.76
C GLU A 17 16.80 -18.14 1.57
N ILE A 18 16.81 -17.43 0.43
CA ILE A 18 15.72 -16.57 -0.05
C ILE A 18 14.38 -17.33 -0.07
N THR A 19 14.43 -18.63 -0.36
CA THR A 19 13.29 -19.55 -0.43
C THR A 19 12.57 -19.75 0.90
N LYS A 20 13.25 -19.56 2.04
CA LYS A 20 12.66 -19.69 3.38
C LYS A 20 11.90 -18.43 3.78
N ILE A 21 12.36 -17.29 3.29
CA ILE A 21 11.78 -15.96 3.48
C ILE A 21 10.48 -15.85 2.64
N LEU A 22 10.50 -16.31 1.39
CA LEU A 22 9.36 -16.20 0.45
C LEU A 22 8.16 -17.14 0.73
N LYS A 23 8.22 -18.01 1.74
CA LYS A 23 7.12 -18.94 2.09
C LYS A 23 5.97 -18.29 2.86
N HIS A 24 6.18 -17.09 3.39
CA HIS A 24 5.13 -16.33 4.07
C HIS A 24 4.30 -15.51 3.09
N ASP A 25 3.05 -15.25 3.46
CA ASP A 25 2.17 -14.34 2.73
C ASP A 25 2.89 -13.02 2.41
N PRO A 26 2.78 -12.48 1.18
CA PRO A 26 3.55 -11.30 0.74
C PRO A 26 3.40 -10.09 1.68
N TRP A 27 2.23 -9.95 2.30
CA TRP A 27 1.94 -8.94 3.32
C TRP A 27 2.76 -9.13 4.61
N TYR A 28 2.80 -10.35 5.16
CA TYR A 28 3.60 -10.65 6.35
C TYR A 28 5.10 -10.40 6.08
N LEU A 29 5.53 -10.70 4.86
CA LEU A 29 6.92 -10.56 4.44
C LEU A 29 7.37 -9.11 4.34
N ALA A 30 6.55 -8.24 3.74
CA ALA A 30 6.87 -6.82 3.56
C ALA A 30 6.85 -6.03 4.88
N PHE A 31 5.93 -6.35 5.81
CA PHE A 31 5.73 -5.54 7.03
C PHE A 31 6.47 -6.04 8.27
N THR A 32 6.87 -7.32 8.32
CA THR A 32 7.54 -7.90 9.50
C THR A 32 8.98 -8.30 9.21
N VAL A 33 9.19 -9.04 8.12
CA VAL A 33 10.52 -9.60 7.81
C VAL A 33 11.43 -8.55 7.17
N TYR A 34 10.88 -7.73 6.27
CA TYR A 34 11.63 -6.69 5.58
C TYR A 34 12.29 -5.67 6.53
N PRO A 35 11.56 -4.95 7.41
CA PRO A 35 12.18 -3.99 8.34
C PRO A 35 13.13 -4.67 9.34
N GLY A 36 12.87 -5.94 9.70
CA GLY A 36 13.74 -6.73 10.55
C GLY A 36 15.11 -6.99 9.92
N VAL A 37 15.17 -7.26 8.61
CA VAL A 37 16.42 -7.55 7.89
C VAL A 37 17.18 -6.25 7.55
N ILE A 38 16.47 -5.18 7.16
CA ILE A 38 17.08 -3.89 6.80
C ILE A 38 17.77 -3.22 8.00
N SER A 39 17.28 -3.48 9.22
CA SER A 39 17.86 -2.94 10.46
C SER A 39 19.29 -3.41 10.74
N TYR A 40 19.75 -4.50 10.10
CA TYR A 40 21.11 -5.02 10.25
C TYR A 40 22.14 -4.39 9.29
N MET A 41 21.71 -3.57 8.31
CA MET A 41 22.65 -2.83 7.45
C MET A 41 23.22 -1.62 8.20
N ASP A 42 24.48 -1.28 7.94
CA ASP A 42 25.06 0.01 8.36
C ASP A 42 24.15 1.13 7.83
N TRP A 43 23.50 1.87 8.74
CA TRP A 43 22.41 2.85 8.50
C TRP A 43 20.97 2.33 8.36
N GLY A 44 20.62 1.20 9.00
CA GLY A 44 19.30 0.56 8.91
C GLY A 44 18.06 1.43 9.18
N PHE A 45 18.19 2.52 9.96
CA PHE A 45 17.09 3.48 10.19
C PHE A 45 16.69 4.23 8.91
N LEU A 46 17.66 4.72 8.12
CA LEU A 46 17.36 5.44 6.88
C LEU A 46 16.80 4.49 5.82
N TRP A 47 17.34 3.28 5.71
CA TRP A 47 16.88 2.28 4.73
C TRP A 47 15.46 1.78 5.01
N SER A 48 15.11 1.57 6.29
CA SER A 48 13.75 1.20 6.68
C SER A 48 12.76 2.34 6.40
N ALA A 49 13.13 3.58 6.71
CA ALA A 49 12.31 4.76 6.40
C ALA A 49 12.08 4.93 4.89
N LEU A 50 13.11 4.72 4.07
CA LEU A 50 13.02 4.81 2.60
C LEU A 50 12.08 3.76 2.02
N PHE A 51 12.10 2.54 2.57
CA PHE A 51 11.24 1.45 2.15
C PHE A 51 9.76 1.74 2.46
N PHE A 52 9.46 2.17 3.69
CA PHE A 52 8.09 2.56 4.04
C PHE A 52 7.62 3.78 3.26
N ALA A 53 8.48 4.78 3.04
CA ALA A 53 8.17 5.93 2.21
C ALA A 53 7.84 5.50 0.78
N MET A 54 8.60 4.58 0.19
CA MET A 54 8.32 4.03 -1.13
C MET A 54 6.96 3.32 -1.20
N LEU A 55 6.62 2.50 -0.20
CA LEU A 55 5.33 1.82 -0.12
C LEU A 55 4.16 2.82 -0.01
N VAL A 56 4.31 3.84 0.85
CA VAL A 56 3.29 4.88 1.03
C VAL A 56 3.13 5.72 -0.23
N LEU A 57 4.23 6.15 -0.85
CA LEU A 57 4.18 6.91 -2.10
C LEU A 57 3.53 6.10 -3.23
N SER A 58 3.84 4.80 -3.34
CA SER A 58 3.23 3.92 -4.35
C SER A 58 1.75 3.69 -4.10
N ALA A 59 1.32 3.59 -2.83
CA ALA A 59 -0.09 3.47 -2.50
C ALA A 59 -0.86 4.74 -2.84
N ILE A 60 -0.30 5.90 -2.47
CA ILE A 60 -0.89 7.21 -2.73
C ILE A 60 -1.00 7.48 -4.25
N ASP A 61 0.04 7.18 -5.03
CA ASP A 61 0.03 7.35 -6.48
C ASP A 61 -1.09 6.52 -7.14
N ALA A 62 -1.22 5.25 -6.73
CA ALA A 62 -2.30 4.39 -7.21
C ALA A 62 -3.68 4.90 -6.80
N GLU A 63 -3.86 5.33 -5.55
CA GLU A 63 -5.14 5.86 -5.06
C GLU A 63 -5.58 7.12 -5.82
N PHE A 64 -4.64 8.04 -6.11
CA PHE A 64 -4.95 9.23 -6.90
C PHE A 64 -5.37 8.88 -8.34
N ALA A 65 -4.67 7.96 -9.00
CA ALA A 65 -5.02 7.51 -10.34
C ALA A 65 -6.43 6.86 -10.38
N TRP A 66 -6.77 6.05 -9.39
CA TRP A 66 -8.09 5.44 -9.26
C TRP A 66 -9.20 6.47 -9.02
N LEU A 67 -8.98 7.43 -8.12
CA LEU A 67 -9.94 8.50 -7.83
C LEU A 67 -10.21 9.38 -9.06
N GLU A 68 -9.15 9.79 -9.77
CA GLU A 68 -9.28 10.58 -10.99
C GLU A 68 -10.02 9.81 -12.09
N MET A 69 -9.72 8.51 -12.26
CA MET A 69 -10.40 7.66 -13.24
C MET A 69 -11.91 7.54 -12.97
N ILE A 70 -12.31 7.32 -11.71
CA ILE A 70 -13.72 7.19 -11.36
C ILE A 70 -14.45 8.54 -11.50
N ALA A 71 -13.84 9.63 -11.06
CA ALA A 71 -14.42 10.97 -11.19
C ALA A 71 -14.63 11.34 -12.67
N SER A 72 -13.63 11.07 -13.52
CA SER A 72 -13.70 11.33 -14.97
C SER A 72 -14.74 10.44 -15.66
N SER A 73 -14.83 9.15 -15.28
CA SER A 73 -15.84 8.21 -15.79
C SER A 73 -17.27 8.63 -15.44
N LEU A 74 -17.51 9.05 -14.19
CA LEU A 74 -18.82 9.51 -13.74
C LEU A 74 -19.22 10.80 -14.48
N MET A 75 -18.28 11.72 -14.67
CA MET A 75 -18.52 12.97 -15.38
C MET A 75 -18.82 12.74 -16.88
N ASN A 76 -18.18 11.73 -17.49
CA ASN A 76 -18.47 11.31 -18.87
C ASN A 76 -19.91 10.77 -19.01
N SER A 77 -20.43 10.06 -18.00
CA SER A 77 -21.81 9.55 -17.99
C SER A 77 -22.87 10.67 -17.91
N PHE A 78 -22.57 11.78 -17.22
CA PHE A 78 -23.51 12.91 -17.06
C PHE A 78 -23.51 13.90 -18.23
N GLY A 79 -22.63 13.75 -19.23
CA GLY A 79 -22.60 14.59 -20.43
C GLY A 79 -22.25 16.08 -20.20
N ARG A 80 -21.90 16.49 -18.97
CA ARG A 80 -21.53 17.87 -18.62
C ARG A 80 -20.06 17.95 -18.24
N LYS A 81 -19.24 18.54 -19.10
CA LYS A 81 -17.80 18.78 -18.89
C LYS A 81 -17.54 20.05 -18.08
N GLU A 82 -18.12 20.15 -16.89
CA GLU A 82 -17.85 21.27 -15.98
C GLU A 82 -16.79 20.87 -14.95
N LYS A 83 -15.57 21.42 -15.07
CA LYS A 83 -14.46 21.16 -14.13
C LYS A 83 -14.80 21.46 -12.67
N ARG A 84 -15.74 22.39 -12.41
CA ARG A 84 -16.22 22.67 -11.05
C ARG A 84 -17.03 21.52 -10.46
N LEU A 85 -17.77 20.81 -11.29
CA LEU A 85 -18.57 19.66 -10.90
C LEU A 85 -17.68 18.45 -10.64
N GLU A 86 -16.65 18.27 -11.46
CA GLU A 86 -15.57 17.27 -11.27
C GLU A 86 -14.92 17.39 -9.90
N ASN A 87 -14.42 18.58 -9.54
CA ASN A 87 -13.79 18.81 -8.23
C ASN A 87 -14.75 18.57 -7.06
N ARG A 88 -16.04 18.89 -7.20
CA ARG A 88 -17.05 18.63 -6.17
C ARG A 88 -17.35 17.14 -6.02
N LEU A 89 -17.40 16.40 -7.12
CA LEU A 89 -17.58 14.95 -7.12
C LEU A 89 -16.38 14.26 -6.47
N LEU A 90 -15.16 14.67 -6.83
CA LEU A 90 -13.93 14.16 -6.23
C LEU A 90 -13.91 14.39 -4.71
N ALA A 91 -14.24 15.61 -4.25
CA ALA A 91 -14.33 15.92 -2.83
C ALA A 91 -15.39 15.07 -2.10
N ALA A 92 -16.57 14.88 -2.71
CA ALA A 92 -17.60 14.02 -2.16
C ALA A 92 -17.14 12.55 -2.07
N MET A 93 -16.46 12.05 -3.09
CA MET A 93 -15.89 10.70 -3.10
C MET A 93 -14.83 10.51 -2.02
N CYS A 94 -13.91 11.47 -1.84
CA CYS A 94 -12.93 11.41 -0.77
C CYS A 94 -13.58 11.33 0.63
N ILE A 95 -14.67 12.07 0.85
CA ILE A 95 -15.42 12.01 2.12
C ILE A 95 -16.07 10.63 2.31
N ILE A 96 -16.66 10.06 1.27
CA ILE A 96 -17.26 8.72 1.32
C ILE A 96 -16.19 7.66 1.63
N PHE A 97 -15.06 7.70 0.92
CA PHE A 97 -13.93 6.81 1.17
C PHE A 97 -13.38 6.97 2.58
N PHE A 98 -13.29 8.19 3.10
CA PHE A 98 -12.88 8.44 4.48
C PHE A 98 -13.84 7.78 5.49
N ILE A 99 -15.15 7.95 5.30
CA ILE A 99 -16.17 7.33 6.17
C ILE A 99 -16.11 5.80 6.09
N CYS A 100 -15.92 5.23 4.89
CA CYS A 100 -15.74 3.79 4.69
C CYS A 100 -14.39 3.27 5.25
N GLY A 101 -13.37 4.10 5.36
CA GLY A 101 -12.07 3.75 5.96
C GLY A 101 -12.11 3.64 7.49
N ILE A 102 -12.94 4.45 8.17
CA ILE A 102 -13.11 4.45 9.63
C ILE A 102 -13.40 3.04 10.23
N PRO A 103 -14.34 2.23 9.69
CA PRO A 103 -14.57 0.88 10.20
C PRO A 103 -13.39 -0.07 9.98
N LEU A 104 -12.58 0.15 8.92
CA LEU A 104 -11.40 -0.65 8.62
C LEU A 104 -10.25 -0.40 9.60
N CYS A 105 -10.12 0.84 10.10
CA CYS A 105 -9.16 1.21 11.16
C CYS A 105 -9.61 0.77 12.57
N THR A 106 -10.86 0.35 12.73
CA THR A 106 -11.40 -0.15 14.00
C THR A 106 -11.11 -1.66 14.13
N ARG A 107 -10.93 -2.19 15.35
CA ARG A 107 -10.68 -3.63 15.61
C ARG A 107 -11.67 -4.59 14.93
N VAL A 108 -12.85 -4.09 14.57
CA VAL A 108 -13.90 -4.81 13.81
C VAL A 108 -13.47 -5.11 12.37
N GLY A 109 -12.73 -4.22 11.69
CA GLY A 109 -12.30 -4.44 10.31
C GLY A 109 -11.36 -5.65 10.15
N VAL A 110 -10.42 -5.82 11.10
CA VAL A 110 -9.51 -6.97 11.16
C VAL A 110 -10.26 -8.27 11.50
N PHE A 111 -11.38 -8.19 12.21
CA PHE A 111 -12.23 -9.34 12.53
C PHE A 111 -13.03 -9.81 11.31
N SER A 112 -13.59 -8.89 10.52
CA SER A 112 -14.36 -9.23 9.31
C SER A 112 -13.53 -9.89 8.20
N ILE A 113 -12.24 -9.54 8.05
CA ILE A 113 -11.35 -10.23 7.08
C ILE A 113 -10.92 -11.63 7.55
N ILE A 114 -10.88 -11.87 8.86
CA ILE A 114 -10.54 -13.19 9.43
C ILE A 114 -11.72 -14.17 9.33
N ASP A 115 -12.97 -13.68 9.41
CA ASP A 115 -14.17 -14.51 9.38
C ASP A 115 -14.52 -15.02 7.96
N ILE A 116 -14.11 -14.31 6.91
CA ILE A 116 -14.33 -14.68 5.49
C ILE A 116 -13.40 -15.80 4.99
N GLY A 117 -12.40 -16.19 5.78
CA GLY A 117 -11.44 -17.25 5.48
C GLY A 117 -11.76 -18.60 6.14
N LYS A 118 -12.95 -18.79 6.72
CA LYS A 118 -13.42 -20.07 7.27
C LYS A 118 -14.44 -20.76 6.39
#